data_AF-Q2PRP8-F1
#
_entry.id   AF-Q2PRP8-F1
#
_cell.length_a   1.000
_cell.length_b   1.000
_cell.length_c   1.000
_cell.angle_alpha   90.00
_cell.angle_beta   90.00
_cell.angle_gamma   90.00
#
_symmetry.space_group_name_H-M   'P 1'
#
loop_
_entity.id
_entity.type
_entity.pdbx_description
1 polymer ?
#
loop_
_entity_poly.entity_id
_entity_poly.type
_entity_poly.pdbx_seq_one_letter_code
_entity_poly.pdbx_strand_id
1 'polypeptide(L)' 'ARKSTGGKAPRKQLATKAARKSAPATGGVKKPHRYRPGTEALREIRRYQKSTELLIRKLPFQR' A
#
# COMPACT_ATOMS: atom_id res chain seq x y z
N ALA A 1 -1.30 27.22 25.90
CA ALA A 1 -0.29 26.98 24.84
C ALA A 1 0.30 25.58 25.03
N ARG A 2 0.46 24.77 23.96
CA ARG A 2 1.18 23.49 24.07
C ARG A 2 2.17 23.35 22.91
N LYS A 3 3.45 23.42 23.24
CA LYS A 3 4.54 22.88 22.43
C LYS A 3 5.51 22.18 23.38
N SER A 4 5.80 20.92 23.10
CA SER A 4 7.17 20.46 23.18
C SER A 4 7.36 19.29 22.22
N THR A 5 8.22 19.55 21.24
CA THR A 5 8.83 18.62 20.31
C THR A 5 9.83 17.75 21.09
N GLY A 6 9.55 16.47 21.26
CA GLY A 6 10.53 15.50 21.75
C GLY A 6 11.35 14.95 20.60
N GLY A 7 12.37 15.69 20.15
CA GLY A 7 13.33 15.21 19.15
C GLY A 7 14.12 14.02 19.69
N LYS A 8 14.06 12.87 18.99
CA LYS A 8 14.76 11.65 19.37
C LYS A 8 16.25 11.80 19.00
N ALA A 9 17.16 11.55 19.95
CA ALA A 9 18.60 11.68 19.78
C ALA A 9 19.16 10.75 18.68
N PRO A 10 20.25 11.13 17.97
CA PRO A 10 20.82 10.33 16.90
C PRO A 10 21.52 9.08 17.47
N ARG A 11 20.99 7.90 17.17
CA ARG A 11 21.55 6.61 17.61
C ARG A 11 22.42 6.04 16.48
N LYS A 12 23.69 5.71 16.79
CA LYS A 12 24.63 5.03 15.87
C LYS A 12 24.00 3.77 15.27
N GLN A 13 24.10 3.59 13.94
CA GLN A 13 23.57 2.43 13.22
C GLN A 13 24.57 1.26 13.25
N LEU A 14 24.25 0.23 14.03
CA LEU A 14 24.68 -1.14 13.73
C LEU A 14 23.60 -1.76 12.83
N ALA A 15 24.02 -2.40 11.74
CA ALA A 15 23.12 -3.00 10.76
C ALA A 15 22.22 -4.04 11.43
N THR A 16 20.96 -3.68 11.64
CA THR A 16 19.95 -4.56 12.22
C THR A 16 19.06 -5.08 11.09
N LYS A 17 19.09 -6.40 10.91
CA LYS A 17 18.20 -7.18 10.04
C LYS A 17 16.76 -6.74 10.31
N ALA A 18 16.08 -6.21 9.29
CA ALA A 18 14.71 -5.73 9.42
C ALA A 18 13.78 -6.93 9.69
N ALA A 19 13.47 -7.18 10.97
CA ALA A 19 12.33 -7.99 11.34
C ALA A 19 11.08 -7.24 10.85
N ARG A 20 10.53 -7.67 9.70
CA ARG A 20 9.23 -7.20 9.25
C ARG A 20 8.24 -7.55 10.36
N LYS A 21 7.49 -6.55 10.85
CA LYS A 21 6.48 -6.70 11.89
C LYS A 21 5.58 -7.91 11.59
N SER A 22 5.85 -9.04 12.21
CA SER A 22 4.82 -10.03 12.48
C SER A 22 3.90 -9.49 13.57
N ALA A 23 2.66 -9.98 13.57
CA ALA A 23 1.47 -9.44 14.24
C ALA A 23 1.70 -8.77 15.61
N PRO A 24 0.89 -7.76 15.99
CA PRO A 24 0.95 -7.21 17.34
C PRO A 24 0.69 -8.34 18.35
N ALA A 25 1.70 -8.64 19.17
CA ALA A 25 1.49 -9.32 20.44
C ALA A 25 0.60 -8.38 21.27
N THR A 26 -0.56 -8.89 21.70
CA THR A 26 -1.60 -8.23 22.51
C THR A 26 -2.29 -7.00 21.90
N GLY A 27 -3.32 -7.26 21.07
CA GLY A 27 -4.31 -6.27 20.65
C GLY A 27 -4.83 -6.54 19.24
N GLY A 28 -6.15 -6.69 19.07
CA GLY A 28 -6.80 -7.12 17.82
C GLY A 28 -6.27 -6.41 16.56
N VAL A 29 -5.94 -7.20 15.54
CA VAL A 29 -5.42 -6.70 14.26
C VAL A 29 -6.45 -5.74 13.65
N LYS A 30 -6.01 -4.51 13.32
CA LYS A 30 -6.85 -3.55 12.58
C LYS A 30 -7.35 -4.24 11.31
N LYS A 31 -8.66 -4.29 11.12
CA LYS A 31 -9.27 -4.87 9.92
C LYS A 31 -8.61 -4.27 8.67
N PRO A 32 -8.28 -5.07 7.66
CA PRO A 32 -7.78 -4.56 6.39
C PRO A 32 -8.74 -3.49 5.84
N HIS A 33 -8.18 -2.40 5.34
CA HIS A 33 -8.99 -1.35 4.72
C HIS A 33 -9.62 -1.89 3.43
N ARG A 34 -10.95 -1.80 3.33
CA ARG A 34 -11.70 -2.14 2.14
C ARG A 34 -12.34 -0.88 1.56
N TYR A 35 -12.10 -0.62 0.28
CA TYR A 35 -12.75 0.48 -0.43
C TYR A 35 -14.26 0.23 -0.59
N ARG A 36 -15.02 1.32 -0.76
CA ARG A 36 -16.45 1.23 -1.03
C ARG A 36 -16.69 0.59 -2.39
N PRO A 37 -17.78 -0.18 -2.56
CA PRO A 37 -18.19 -0.64 -3.89
C PRO A 37 -18.25 0.54 -4.86
N GLY A 38 -17.80 0.33 -6.10
CA GLY A 38 -17.70 1.36 -7.13
C GLY A 38 -16.40 2.20 -7.11
N THR A 39 -15.66 2.25 -5.99
CA THR A 39 -14.41 3.04 -5.94
C THR A 39 -13.32 2.46 -6.85
N GLU A 40 -13.17 1.14 -6.84
CA GLU A 40 -12.23 0.43 -7.72
C GLU A 40 -12.68 0.51 -9.18
N ALA A 41 -13.97 0.36 -9.47
CA ALA A 41 -14.52 0.47 -10.83
C ALA A 41 -14.25 1.85 -11.45
N LEU A 42 -14.50 2.95 -10.73
CA LEU A 42 -14.20 4.29 -11.21
C LEU A 42 -12.69 4.51 -11.43
N ARG A 43 -11.84 3.88 -10.61
CA ARG A 43 -10.38 3.93 -10.78
C ARG A 43 -9.95 3.20 -12.05
N GLU A 44 -10.52 2.03 -12.32
CA GLU A 44 -10.23 1.23 -13.52
C GLU A 44 -10.72 1.91 -14.80
N ILE A 45 -11.94 2.49 -14.82
CA ILE A 45 -12.46 3.27 -15.95
C ILE A 45 -11.50 4.41 -16.30
N ARG A 46 -11.07 5.19 -15.29
CA ARG A 46 -10.11 6.29 -15.50
C ARG A 46 -8.75 5.80 -15.99
N ARG A 47 -8.27 4.65 -15.51
CA ARG A 47 -7.00 4.05 -15.97
C ARG A 47 -7.07 3.70 -17.44
N TYR A 48 -8.09 2.95 -17.86
CA TYR A 48 -8.22 2.45 -19.24
C TYR A 48 -8.61 3.52 -20.26
N GLN A 49 -9.30 4.58 -19.83
CA GLN A 49 -9.54 5.73 -20.71
C GLN A 49 -8.28 6.58 -20.92
N LYS A 50 -7.30 6.50 -20.02
CA LYS A 50 -6.03 7.24 -20.11
C LYS A 50 -4.95 6.49 -20.87
N SER A 51 -4.93 5.15 -20.79
CA SER A 51 -3.98 4.30 -21.51
C SER A 51 -4.58 3.75 -22.80
N THR A 52 -3.72 3.24 -23.69
CA THR A 52 -4.11 2.58 -24.95
C THR A 52 -3.61 1.14 -25.01
N GLU A 53 -3.31 0.54 -23.85
CA GLU A 53 -2.84 -0.84 -23.77
C GLU A 53 -3.95 -1.83 -24.17
N LEU A 54 -3.56 -2.94 -24.80
CA LEU A 54 -4.50 -3.99 -25.15
C LEU A 54 -5.09 -4.60 -23.87
N LEU A 55 -6.42 -4.57 -23.78
CA LEU A 55 -7.15 -5.16 -22.64
C LEU A 55 -7.04 -6.68 -22.60
N ILE A 56 -6.63 -7.31 -23.71
CA ILE A 56 -6.44 -8.74 -23.81
C ILE A 56 -5.03 -9.08 -24.25
N ARG A 57 -4.47 -10.13 -23.64
CA ARG A 57 -3.09 -10.57 -23.87
C ARG A 57 -2.91 -11.03 -25.32
N LYS A 58 -1.77 -10.71 -25.93
CA LYS A 58 -1.48 -11.02 -27.34
C LYS A 58 -1.41 -12.53 -27.65
N LEU A 59 -0.72 -13.31 -26.82
CA LEU A 59 -0.46 -14.74 -27.06
C LEU A 59 -1.73 -15.60 -27.26
N PRO A 60 -2.78 -15.52 -26.41
CA PRO A 60 -4.02 -16.27 -26.65
C PRO A 60 -4.87 -15.76 -27.82
N PHE A 61 -4.49 -14.64 -28.46
CA PHE A 61 -5.17 -14.06 -29.62
C PHE A 61 -4.34 -14.20 -30.90
N GLN A 62 -3.17 -14.82 -30.78
CA GLN A 62 -2.35 -15.23 -31.90
C GLN A 62 -2.98 -16.52 -32.45
N ARG A 63 -3.39 -16.50 -33.71
CA ARG A 63 -3.91 -17.67 -34.43
C ARG A 63 -2.80 -18.33 -35.22
#